data_AF-A0A1F7HVL9-F1
#
_entry.id   AF-A0A1F7HVL9-F1
#
_cell.length_a   1.000
_cell.length_b   1.000
_cell.length_c   1.000
_cell.angle_alpha   90.00
_cell.angle_beta   90.00
_cell.angle_gamma   90.00
#
_symmetry.space_group_name_H-M   'P 1'
#
loop_
_entity.id
_entity.type
_entity.pdbx_description
1 polymer ?
#
loop_
_entity_poly.entity_id
_entity_poly.type
_entity_poly.pdbx_seq_one_letter_code
_entity_poly.pdbx_strand_id
1 'polypeptide(L)'
;MAQAGQLMITMIHAVAAEAGFTGQKAYVPVEGSVYAKGEGIQSIMKKTSQELHPGNQLEIKEVNGLEGMIQYAMYHSTLKLNTLSEDTSY
;
A
#
# COMPACT_ATOMS: atom_id res chain seq x y z
N MET A 1 1.74 21.27 -6.01
CA MET A 1 1.09 20.08 -5.43
C MET A 1 0.25 19.30 -6.45
N ALA A 2 -0.54 19.97 -7.32
CA ALA A 2 -1.36 19.29 -8.34
C ALA A 2 -0.61 18.25 -9.20
N GLN A 3 0.53 18.62 -9.76
CA GLN A 3 1.31 17.72 -10.62
C GLN A 3 1.86 16.51 -9.86
N ALA A 4 2.28 16.67 -8.59
CA ALA A 4 2.84 15.57 -7.80
C ALA A 4 1.79 14.50 -7.46
N GLY A 5 0.58 14.92 -7.06
CA GLY A 5 -0.52 13.98 -6.80
C GLY A 5 -0.93 13.20 -8.05
N GLN A 6 -1.01 13.87 -9.20
CA GLN A 6 -1.31 13.24 -10.49
C GLN A 6 -0.28 12.17 -10.89
N LEU A 7 1.01 12.51 -10.78
CA LEU A 7 2.09 11.57 -11.12
C LEU A 7 2.12 10.37 -10.16
N MET A 8 1.96 10.60 -8.86
CA MET A 8 1.94 9.51 -7.87
C MET A 8 0.81 8.51 -8.13
N ILE A 9 -0.42 9.00 -8.32
CA ILE A 9 -1.56 8.08 -8.50
C ILE A 9 -1.45 7.31 -9.82
N THR A 10 -0.94 7.94 -10.89
CA THR A 10 -0.70 7.27 -12.17
C THR A 10 0.31 6.13 -12.04
N MET A 11 1.40 6.35 -11.29
CA MET A 11 2.40 5.31 -11.02
C MET A 11 1.80 4.15 -10.22
N ILE A 12 0.97 4.43 -9.21
CA ILE A 12 0.30 3.40 -8.41
C ILE A 12 -0.60 2.53 -9.29
N HIS A 13 -1.37 3.13 -10.20
CA HIS A 13 -2.19 2.39 -11.15
C HIS A 13 -1.36 1.54 -12.13
N ALA A 14 -0.22 2.06 -12.60
CA ALA A 14 0.67 1.31 -13.48
C ALA A 14 1.22 0.04 -12.78
N VAL A 15 1.70 0.18 -11.54
CA VAL A 15 2.18 -0.95 -10.73
C VAL A 15 1.05 -1.94 -10.44
N ALA A 16 -0.15 -1.46 -10.11
CA ALA A 16 -1.29 -2.35 -9.88
C ALA A 16 -1.65 -3.14 -11.14
N ALA A 17 -1.67 -2.51 -12.32
CA ALA A 17 -1.93 -3.18 -13.58
C ALA A 17 -0.87 -4.26 -13.87
N GLU A 18 0.42 -3.95 -13.64
CA GLU A 18 1.52 -4.92 -13.79
C GLU A 18 1.41 -6.10 -12.82
N ALA A 19 0.95 -5.85 -11.59
CA ALA A 19 0.67 -6.88 -10.60
C ALA A 19 -0.58 -7.74 -10.90
N GLY A 20 -1.23 -7.53 -12.06
CA GLY A 20 -2.40 -8.29 -12.49
C GLY A 20 -3.69 -7.88 -11.79
N PHE A 21 -3.75 -6.68 -11.21
CA PHE A 21 -4.96 -6.19 -10.58
C PHE A 21 -6.03 -5.82 -11.62
N THR A 22 -7.16 -6.51 -11.61
CA THR A 22 -8.25 -6.38 -12.60
C THR A 22 -9.49 -5.64 -12.08
N GLY A 23 -9.32 -4.69 -11.15
CA GLY A 23 -10.44 -3.85 -10.67
C GLY A 23 -11.26 -4.42 -9.50
N GLN A 24 -10.75 -5.45 -8.81
CA GLN A 24 -11.27 -5.84 -7.48
C GLN A 24 -11.01 -4.72 -6.45
N LYS A 25 -11.50 -4.80 -5.21
CA LYS A 25 -11.12 -3.79 -4.21
C LYS A 25 -9.68 -4.05 -3.73
N ALA A 26 -8.78 -3.08 -3.88
CA ALA A 26 -7.41 -3.15 -3.35
C ALA A 26 -7.07 -1.94 -2.50
N TYR A 27 -6.18 -2.17 -1.54
CA TYR A 27 -5.66 -1.15 -0.65
C TYR A 27 -4.19 -0.92 -0.95
N VAL A 28 -3.81 0.34 -1.15
CA VAL A 28 -2.40 0.74 -1.25
C VAL A 28 -2.03 1.50 0.01
N PRO A 29 -1.21 0.89 0.88
CA PRO A 29 -0.70 1.57 2.06
C PRO A 29 0.30 2.64 1.64
N VAL A 30 0.15 3.84 2.19
CA VAL A 30 1.08 4.95 1.97
C VAL A 30 1.48 5.58 3.30
N GLU A 31 2.71 6.07 3.36
CA GLU A 31 3.24 6.84 4.47
C GLU A 31 4.05 8.01 3.91
N GLY A 32 4.05 9.14 4.61
CA GLY A 32 4.87 10.29 4.25
C GLY A 32 4.18 11.62 4.51
N SER A 33 4.97 12.61 4.95
CA SER A 33 4.46 13.94 5.33
C SER A 33 3.73 14.66 4.20
N VAL A 34 4.14 14.45 2.95
CA VAL A 34 3.53 15.06 1.78
C VAL A 34 2.11 14.53 1.56
N TYR A 35 1.88 13.22 1.68
CA TYR A 35 0.54 12.63 1.58
C TYR A 35 -0.35 12.97 2.79
N ALA A 36 0.24 12.97 3.99
CA ALA A 36 -0.47 13.19 5.25
C ALA A 36 -0.89 14.65 5.47
N LYS A 37 -0.01 15.60 5.11
CA LYS A 37 -0.17 17.03 5.45
C LYS A 37 -0.22 17.94 4.22
N GLY A 38 0.03 17.42 3.04
CA GLY A 38 0.02 18.21 1.80
C GLY A 38 -1.40 18.65 1.45
N GLU A 39 -1.59 19.96 1.36
CA GLU A 39 -2.89 20.52 1.04
C GLU A 39 -3.40 20.02 -0.32
N GLY A 40 -4.60 19.42 -0.31
CA GLY A 40 -5.31 18.98 -1.50
C GLY A 40 -4.74 17.73 -2.19
N ILE A 41 -3.62 17.16 -1.73
CA ILE A 41 -2.96 16.07 -2.47
C ILE A 41 -3.81 14.80 -2.56
N GLN A 42 -4.49 14.45 -1.47
CA GLN A 42 -5.41 13.31 -1.43
C GLN A 42 -6.60 13.52 -2.38
N SER A 43 -7.12 14.76 -2.44
CA SER A 43 -8.20 15.13 -3.35
C SER A 43 -7.77 15.07 -4.81
N ILE A 44 -6.57 15.58 -5.14
CA ILE A 44 -5.97 15.50 -6.47
C ILE A 44 -5.80 14.04 -6.89
N MET A 45 -5.21 13.20 -6.03
CA MET A 45 -5.02 11.78 -6.31
C MET A 45 -6.35 11.07 -6.55
N LYS A 46 -7.35 11.30 -5.68
CA LYS A 46 -8.69 10.71 -5.83
C LYS A 46 -9.35 11.13 -7.14
N LYS A 47 -9.33 12.44 -7.46
CA LYS A 47 -9.90 12.99 -8.69
C LYS A 47 -9.22 12.37 -9.92
N THR A 48 -7.89 12.39 -9.98
CA THR A 48 -7.13 11.85 -11.12
C THR A 48 -7.32 10.34 -11.27
N SER A 49 -7.42 9.58 -10.18
CA SER A 49 -7.76 8.16 -10.23
C SER A 49 -9.11 7.91 -10.90
N GLN A 50 -10.13 8.70 -10.54
CA GLN A 50 -11.48 8.55 -11.09
C GLN A 50 -11.56 8.96 -12.56
N GLU A 51 -10.80 9.98 -12.96
CA GLU A 51 -10.74 10.47 -14.35
C GLU A 51 -10.01 9.50 -15.28
N LEU A 52 -8.86 8.97 -14.87
CA LEU A 52 -8.01 8.13 -15.73
C LEU A 52 -8.39 6.65 -15.72
N HIS A 53 -8.90 6.16 -14.58
CA HIS A 53 -9.20 4.74 -14.37
C HIS A 53 -10.62 4.55 -13.81
N PRO A 54 -11.66 4.93 -14.59
CA PRO A 54 -13.04 4.80 -14.15
C PRO A 54 -13.38 3.33 -13.87
N GLY A 55 -13.95 3.06 -12.69
CA GLY A 55 -14.32 1.71 -12.24
C GLY A 55 -13.24 0.95 -11.48
N ASN A 56 -12.02 1.47 -11.41
CA ASN A 56 -10.97 0.89 -10.57
C ASN A 56 -11.25 1.17 -9.07
N GLN A 57 -11.16 0.13 -8.23
CA GLN A 57 -11.45 0.20 -6.79
C GLN A 57 -10.18 0.23 -5.91
N LEU A 58 -9.12 0.87 -6.40
CA LEU A 58 -7.92 1.19 -5.62
C LEU A 58 -8.20 2.26 -4.57
N GLU A 59 -8.07 1.90 -3.29
CA GLU A 59 -8.15 2.81 -2.15
C GLU A 59 -6.74 3.07 -1.58
N ILE A 60 -6.33 4.33 -1.56
CA ILE A 60 -5.10 4.77 -0.90
C ILE A 60 -5.36 4.93 0.60
N LYS A 61 -4.58 4.27 1.45
CA LYS A 61 -4.75 4.29 2.90
C LYS A 61 -3.46 4.72 3.59
N GLU A 62 -3.55 5.75 4.42
CA GLU A 62 -2.43 6.14 5.29
C GLU A 62 -2.18 5.04 6.33
N VAL A 63 -0.92 4.66 6.50
CA VAL A 63 -0.49 3.64 7.46
C VAL A 63 0.69 4.13 8.28
N ASN A 64 0.94 3.44 9.39
CA ASN A 64 2.15 3.60 10.18
C ASN A 64 3.10 2.42 9.88
N GLY A 65 4.22 2.70 9.21
CA GLY A 65 5.20 1.68 8.85
C GLY A 65 5.81 0.96 10.05
N LEU A 66 5.86 1.61 11.22
CA LEU A 66 6.36 0.96 12.45
C LEU A 66 5.47 -0.23 12.86
N GLU A 67 4.16 -0.10 12.72
CA GLU A 67 3.24 -1.21 13.01
C GLU A 67 3.49 -2.39 12.07
N GLY A 68 3.69 -2.11 10.78
CA GLY A 68 4.05 -3.11 9.78
C GLY A 68 5.37 -3.83 10.12
N MET A 69 6.38 -3.09 10.56
CA MET A 69 7.67 -3.67 10.97
C MET A 69 7.54 -4.56 12.22
N ILE A 70 6.69 -4.17 13.18
CA ILE A 70 6.42 -5.00 14.37
C ILE A 70 5.75 -6.31 13.95
N GLN A 71 4.72 -6.25 13.10
CA GLN A 71 4.04 -7.44 12.58
C GLN A 71 5.00 -8.36 11.81
N TYR A 72 5.87 -7.78 10.98
CA TYR A 72 6.89 -8.52 10.24
C TYR A 72 7.89 -9.23 11.17
N ALA A 73 8.37 -8.54 12.21
CA ALA A 73 9.28 -9.13 13.19
C ALA A 73 8.63 -10.27 13.99
N MET A 74 7.36 -10.12 14.37
CA MET A 74 6.59 -11.19 15.02
C MET A 74 6.44 -12.40 14.11
N TYR A 75 6.06 -12.20 12.85
CA TYR A 75 5.91 -13.28 11.86
C TYR A 75 7.22 -14.07 11.65
N HIS A 76 8.36 -13.37 11.55
CA HIS A 76 9.65 -14.05 11.44
C HIS A 76 10.05 -14.80 12.70
N SER A 77 9.69 -14.26 13.86
CA SER A 77 9.98 -14.91 15.14
C SER A 77 9.13 -16.18 15.33
N THR A 78 7.85 -16.15 14.95
CA THR A 78 6.97 -17.33 15.03
C THR A 78 7.35 -18.40 14.01
N LEU A 79 7.72 -18.02 12.78
CA LEU A 79 8.26 -18.97 11.79
C LEU A 79 9.51 -19.67 12.30
N LYS A 80 10.46 -18.92 12.87
CA LYS A 80 11.70 -19.49 13.45
C LYS A 80 11.42 -20.45 14.60
N LEU A 81 10.46 -20.12 15.46
CA LEU A 81 10.05 -20.98 16.58
C LEU A 81 9.43 -22.29 16.09
N ASN A 82 8.59 -22.24 15.06
CA ASN A 82 7.98 -23.44 14.48
C ASN A 82 9.02 -24.35 13.83
N THR A 83 9.97 -23.80 13.06
CA THR A 83 11.06 -24.60 12.47
C THR A 83 11.96 -25.24 13.51
N LEU A 84 12.22 -24.57 14.64
CA LEU A 84 13.03 -25.14 15.73
C LEU A 84 12.29 -26.24 16.52
N SER A 85 10.96 -26.17 16.62
CA SER A 85 10.14 -27.19 17.28
C SER A 85 10.02 -28.49 16.48
N GLU A 86 10.13 -28.42 15.16
CA GLU A 86 10.16 -29.60 14.29
C GLU A 86 11.51 -30.34 14.40
N ASP A 87 12.62 -29.61 14.54
CA ASP A 87 13.97 -30.18 14.69
C ASP A 87 14.27 -30.76 16.10
N THR A 88 13.47 -30.44 17.11
CA THR A 88 13.64 -30.95 18.49
C THR A 88 12.68 -32.08 18.86
N SER A 89 11.85 -32.53 17.92
CA SER A 89 10.96 -33.68 18.06
C SER A 89 11.69 -34.98 17.67
N TYR A 90 12.66 -35.43 18.47
CA TYR A 90 13.30 -36.75 18.38
C TYR A 90 13.36 -37.42 19.75
#